data_AF-A0A528AZD7-F1
#
_entry.id   AF-A0A528AZD7-F1
#
_cell.length_a   1.000
_cell.length_b   1.000
_cell.length_c   1.000
_cell.angle_alpha   90.00
_cell.angle_beta   90.00
_cell.angle_gamma   90.00
#
_symmetry.space_group_name_H-M   'P 1'
#
loop_
_entity.id
_entity.type
_entity.pdbx_description
1 polymer ?
#
loop_
_entity_poly.entity_id
_entity_poly.type
_entity_poly.pdbx_seq_one_letter_code
_entity_poly.pdbx_strand_id
1 'polypeptide(L)'
;DVMMGALAAGCAFGTAGTAAAHAVQYPVGALTHTAHGLGVATMLPYVMKYNRAAAAAEMAEIGLALGLDGKDRSTAEMADATIDEVARLFAAIGITPTLARLGLPADKLDWTAEQALGIDRLIKNNPRPFDPAAMRGLIQAAYDGDLAASVM
;
A
#
# COMPACT_ATOMS: atom_id res chain seq x y z
N ASP A 1 -9.23 19.77 -10.89
CA ASP A 1 -8.00 18.94 -10.80
C ASP A 1 -8.21 17.61 -10.10
N VAL A 2 -8.58 17.56 -8.81
CA VAL A 2 -8.76 16.29 -8.06
C VAL A 2 -9.68 15.28 -8.76
N MET A 3 -10.86 15.73 -9.23
CA MET A 3 -11.81 14.83 -9.92
C MET A 3 -11.27 14.29 -11.25
N MET A 4 -10.46 15.08 -11.96
CA MET A 4 -9.84 14.64 -13.21
C MET A 4 -8.74 13.61 -12.95
N GLY A 5 -7.93 13.82 -11.91
CA GLY A 5 -6.94 12.83 -11.46
C GLY A 5 -7.58 11.51 -11.05
N ALA A 6 -8.71 11.56 -10.31
CA ALA A 6 -9.46 10.38 -9.94
C ALA A 6 -10.03 9.63 -11.16
N LEU A 7 -10.55 10.36 -12.17
CA LEU A 7 -11.02 9.78 -13.42
C LEU A 7 -9.88 9.08 -14.18
N ALA A 8 -8.72 9.75 -14.32
CA ALA A 8 -7.56 9.19 -14.99
C ALA A 8 -7.06 7.91 -14.29
N ALA A 9 -7.01 7.90 -12.95
CA ALA A 9 -6.70 6.70 -12.17
C ALA A 9 -7.71 5.56 -12.44
N GLY A 10 -9.00 5.88 -12.51
CA GLY A 10 -10.06 4.94 -12.85
C GLY A 10 -9.89 4.32 -14.23
N CYS A 11 -9.49 5.10 -15.24
CA CYS A 11 -9.15 4.58 -16.57
C CYS A 11 -7.95 3.63 -16.52
N ALA A 12 -6.92 3.95 -15.72
CA ALA A 12 -5.73 3.12 -15.59
C ALA A 12 -6.02 1.77 -14.90
N PHE A 13 -6.51 1.78 -13.66
CA PHE A 13 -6.78 0.54 -12.93
C PHE A 13 -8.02 -0.20 -13.46
N GLY A 14 -8.90 0.46 -14.23
CA GLY A 14 -10.03 -0.18 -14.91
C GLY A 14 -9.59 -1.24 -15.93
N THR A 15 -8.38 -1.12 -16.46
CA THR A 15 -7.76 -2.12 -17.34
C THR A 15 -6.66 -2.92 -16.63
N ALA A 16 -5.79 -2.25 -15.87
CA ALA A 16 -4.63 -2.88 -15.23
C ALA A 16 -4.97 -3.64 -13.92
N GLY A 17 -6.14 -3.39 -13.34
CA GLY A 17 -6.48 -3.86 -12.00
C GLY A 17 -5.74 -3.09 -10.90
N THR A 18 -5.97 -3.53 -9.66
CA THR A 18 -5.29 -3.04 -8.45
C THR A 18 -4.49 -4.18 -7.81
N ALA A 19 -3.95 -3.98 -6.61
CA ALA A 19 -3.01 -4.91 -5.99
C ALA A 19 -3.26 -5.08 -4.47
N ALA A 20 -2.22 -5.49 -3.73
CA ALA A 20 -2.33 -5.92 -2.33
C ALA A 20 -2.96 -4.89 -1.38
N ALA A 21 -2.76 -3.59 -1.57
CA ALA A 21 -3.37 -2.58 -0.70
C ALA A 21 -4.91 -2.62 -0.74
N HIS A 22 -5.49 -2.90 -1.91
CA HIS A 22 -6.93 -3.10 -2.05
C HIS A 22 -7.37 -4.46 -1.48
N ALA A 23 -6.59 -5.51 -1.73
CA ALA A 23 -6.86 -6.85 -1.21
C ALA A 23 -6.93 -6.86 0.31
N VAL A 24 -5.94 -6.27 0.99
CA VAL A 24 -5.91 -6.17 2.46
C VAL A 24 -7.06 -5.32 2.99
N GLN A 25 -7.45 -4.26 2.27
CA GLN A 25 -8.51 -3.38 2.76
C GLN A 25 -9.89 -4.07 2.82
N TYR A 26 -10.16 -5.11 2.03
CA TYR A 26 -11.45 -5.79 2.08
C TYR A 26 -11.74 -6.45 3.45
N PRO A 27 -10.89 -7.34 4.00
CA PRO A 27 -11.09 -7.88 5.34
C PRO A 27 -10.93 -6.83 6.44
N VAL A 28 -10.01 -5.87 6.30
CA VAL A 28 -9.87 -4.76 7.28
C VAL A 28 -11.16 -3.94 7.35
N GLY A 29 -11.72 -3.54 6.22
CA GLY A 29 -12.98 -2.80 6.15
C GLY A 29 -14.17 -3.60 6.70
N ALA A 30 -14.19 -4.93 6.50
CA ALA A 30 -15.21 -5.80 7.07
C ALA A 30 -15.18 -5.84 8.60
N LEU A 31 -13.99 -5.80 9.21
CA LEU A 31 -13.82 -5.84 10.66
C LEU A 31 -13.94 -4.47 11.34
N THR A 32 -13.51 -3.40 10.67
CA THR A 32 -13.37 -2.06 11.27
C THR A 32 -14.44 -1.08 10.83
N HIS A 33 -15.23 -1.42 9.80
CA HIS A 33 -16.13 -0.51 9.10
C HIS A 33 -15.44 0.76 8.55
N THR A 34 -14.12 0.70 8.36
CA THR A 34 -13.32 1.79 7.80
C THR A 34 -13.71 2.04 6.34
N ALA A 35 -13.92 3.31 5.99
CA ALA A 35 -14.16 3.73 4.62
C ALA A 35 -13.05 3.24 3.68
N HIS A 36 -13.41 2.71 2.51
CA HIS A 36 -12.48 2.01 1.62
C HIS A 36 -11.21 2.82 1.31
N GLY A 37 -11.35 4.08 0.89
CA GLY A 37 -10.21 4.93 0.56
C GLY A 37 -9.26 5.18 1.74
N LEU A 38 -9.78 5.31 2.96
CA LEU A 38 -8.97 5.52 4.17
C LEU A 38 -8.08 4.32 4.46
N GLY A 39 -8.63 3.11 4.38
CA GLY A 39 -7.84 1.91 4.66
C GLY A 39 -6.92 1.48 3.51
N VAL A 40 -7.28 1.74 2.23
CA VAL A 40 -6.33 1.60 1.12
C VAL A 40 -5.14 2.56 1.31
N ALA A 41 -5.40 3.83 1.67
CA ALA A 41 -4.35 4.80 1.92
C ALA A 41 -3.46 4.39 3.11
N THR A 42 -4.05 3.83 4.17
CA THR A 42 -3.31 3.27 5.32
C THR A 42 -2.32 2.19 4.88
N MET A 43 -2.75 1.28 4.01
CA MET A 43 -1.94 0.15 3.57
C MET A 43 -0.91 0.48 2.48
N LEU A 44 -1.11 1.55 1.72
CA LEU A 44 -0.35 1.82 0.51
C LEU A 44 1.17 1.98 0.77
N PRO A 45 1.65 2.72 1.79
CA PRO A 45 3.10 2.80 2.06
C PRO A 45 3.74 1.44 2.34
N TYR A 46 3.08 0.59 3.14
CA TYR A 46 3.55 -0.76 3.47
C TYR A 46 3.67 -1.64 2.22
N VAL A 47 2.64 -1.61 1.36
CA VAL A 47 2.62 -2.37 0.11
C VAL A 47 3.66 -1.83 -0.88
N MET A 48 3.85 -0.52 -0.97
CA MET A 48 4.92 0.05 -1.79
C MET A 48 6.29 -0.39 -1.28
N LYS A 49 6.52 -0.39 0.04
CA LYS A 49 7.79 -0.86 0.62
C LYS A 49 8.05 -2.33 0.31
N TYR A 50 7.03 -3.19 0.43
CA TYR A 50 7.12 -4.60 0.03
C TYR A 50 7.46 -4.75 -1.46
N ASN A 51 6.82 -3.97 -2.31
CA ASN A 51 6.96 -4.03 -3.78
C ASN A 51 8.21 -3.31 -4.32
N ARG A 52 8.94 -2.54 -3.49
CA ARG A 52 10.06 -1.71 -3.93
C ARG A 52 11.09 -2.46 -4.77
N ALA A 53 11.42 -3.71 -4.41
CA ALA A 53 12.39 -4.51 -5.16
C ALA A 53 11.91 -4.91 -6.57
N ALA A 54 10.59 -4.96 -6.80
CA ALA A 54 9.99 -5.35 -8.07
C ALA A 54 9.51 -4.16 -8.92
N ALA A 55 9.38 -2.96 -8.33
CA ALA A 55 8.77 -1.80 -8.98
C ALA A 55 9.51 -0.48 -8.69
N ALA A 56 10.83 -0.52 -8.46
CA ALA A 56 11.61 0.66 -8.11
C ALA A 56 11.61 1.72 -9.22
N ALA A 57 11.66 1.30 -10.49
CA ALA A 57 11.67 2.21 -11.63
C ALA A 57 10.36 2.99 -11.74
N GLU A 58 9.24 2.29 -11.64
CA GLU A 58 7.89 2.86 -11.67
C GLU A 58 7.66 3.79 -10.47
N MET A 59 8.15 3.41 -9.27
CA MET A 59 8.10 4.29 -8.09
C MET A 59 8.96 5.55 -8.26
N ALA A 60 10.11 5.46 -8.93
CA ALA A 60 10.92 6.62 -9.23
C ALA A 60 10.22 7.59 -10.19
N GLU A 61 9.54 7.08 -11.22
CA GLU A 61 8.72 7.88 -12.14
C GLU A 61 7.57 8.58 -11.39
N ILE A 62 6.88 7.88 -10.50
CA ILE A 62 5.85 8.47 -9.63
C ILE A 62 6.44 9.61 -8.78
N GLY A 63 7.64 9.42 -8.20
CA GLY A 63 8.32 10.43 -7.41
C GLY A 63 8.59 11.72 -8.17
N LEU A 64 9.08 11.60 -9.41
CA LEU A 64 9.28 12.74 -10.30
C LEU A 64 7.96 13.45 -10.61
N ALA A 65 6.88 12.70 -10.86
CA ALA A 65 5.54 13.26 -11.09
C ALA A 65 4.95 13.96 -9.84
N LEU A 66 5.33 13.52 -8.64
CA LEU A 66 5.00 14.20 -7.37
C LEU A 66 5.86 15.45 -7.11
N GLY A 67 6.85 15.73 -7.97
CA GLY A 67 7.72 16.91 -7.86
C GLY A 67 8.98 16.69 -7.03
N LEU A 68 9.37 15.44 -6.75
CA LEU A 68 10.65 15.15 -6.10
C LEU A 68 11.81 15.41 -7.08
N ASP A 69 12.90 15.99 -6.56
CA ASP A 69 14.14 16.12 -7.32
C ASP A 69 14.84 14.76 -7.42
N GLY A 70 15.08 14.33 -8.66
CA GLY A 70 15.80 13.10 -8.97
C GLY A 70 17.30 13.29 -9.16
N LYS A 71 17.81 14.52 -9.12
CA LYS A 71 19.24 14.78 -9.32
C LYS A 71 20.07 14.06 -8.26
N ASP A 72 21.12 13.39 -8.72
CA ASP A 72 22.09 12.67 -7.89
C ASP A 72 21.48 11.52 -7.04
N ARG A 73 20.28 11.05 -7.38
CA ARG A 73 19.63 9.89 -6.74
C ARG A 73 19.57 8.70 -7.69
N SER A 74 19.91 7.52 -7.18
CA SER A 74 19.64 6.25 -7.86
C SER A 74 18.14 5.97 -7.92
N THR A 75 17.72 5.07 -8.81
CA THR A 75 16.33 4.58 -8.88
C THR A 75 15.84 4.04 -7.54
N ALA A 76 16.72 3.38 -6.80
CA ALA A 76 16.43 2.81 -5.49
C ALA A 76 16.16 3.90 -4.43
N GLU A 77 17.00 4.93 -4.39
CA GLU A 77 16.81 6.10 -3.52
C GLU A 77 15.57 6.91 -3.91
N MET A 78 15.28 7.02 -5.21
CA MET A 78 14.04 7.64 -5.68
C MET A 78 12.81 6.87 -5.25
N ALA A 79 12.82 5.54 -5.34
CA ALA A 79 11.71 4.72 -4.88
C ALA A 79 11.44 4.88 -3.37
N ASP A 80 12.50 4.89 -2.54
CA ASP A 80 12.34 5.16 -1.11
C ASP A 80 11.79 6.57 -0.85
N ALA A 81 12.33 7.59 -1.53
CA ALA A 81 11.84 8.97 -1.39
C ALA A 81 10.37 9.11 -1.81
N THR A 82 9.92 8.39 -2.84
CA THR A 82 8.51 8.34 -3.24
C THR A 82 7.63 7.72 -2.15
N ILE A 83 8.06 6.63 -1.52
CA ILE A 83 7.33 5.98 -0.43
C ILE A 83 7.17 6.95 0.74
N ASP A 84 8.26 7.64 1.11
CA ASP A 84 8.27 8.62 2.19
C ASP A 84 7.36 9.83 1.88
N GLU A 85 7.36 10.32 0.63
CA GLU A 85 6.51 11.43 0.20
C GLU A 85 5.02 11.05 0.21
N VAL A 86 4.68 9.83 -0.22
CA VAL A 86 3.30 9.32 -0.12
C VAL A 86 2.85 9.23 1.34
N ALA A 87 3.70 8.70 2.23
CA ALA A 87 3.42 8.63 3.66
C ALA A 87 3.24 10.03 4.27
N ARG A 88 4.10 10.99 3.89
CA ARG A 88 4.02 12.39 4.32
C ARG A 88 2.72 13.06 3.85
N LEU A 89 2.33 12.86 2.58
CA LEU A 89 1.09 13.41 2.02
C LEU A 89 -0.14 12.85 2.76
N PHE A 90 -0.17 11.55 3.02
CA PHE A 90 -1.24 10.91 3.78
C PHE A 90 -1.33 11.42 5.22
N ALA A 91 -0.19 11.59 5.90
CA ALA A 91 -0.17 12.22 7.22
C ALA A 91 -0.73 13.66 7.17
N ALA A 92 -0.37 14.44 6.14
CA ALA A 92 -0.81 15.83 6.00
C ALA A 92 -2.34 15.98 5.79
N ILE A 93 -3.00 14.97 5.22
CA ILE A 93 -4.46 14.97 5.00
C ILE A 93 -5.22 14.16 6.06
N GLY A 94 -4.54 13.69 7.12
CA GLY A 94 -5.17 13.02 8.26
C GLY A 94 -5.52 11.54 8.04
N ILE A 95 -4.82 10.84 7.13
CA ILE A 95 -4.95 9.38 7.01
C ILE A 95 -4.41 8.73 8.29
N THR A 96 -5.19 7.81 8.85
CA THR A 96 -4.76 6.99 9.98
C THR A 96 -3.61 6.06 9.55
N PRO A 97 -2.46 6.06 10.24
CA PRO A 97 -1.26 5.42 9.70
C PRO A 97 -1.16 3.91 9.92
N THR A 98 -1.96 3.31 10.81
CA THR A 98 -1.81 1.89 11.17
C THR A 98 -3.15 1.15 11.26
N LEU A 99 -3.12 -0.16 11.04
CA LEU A 99 -4.28 -1.03 11.19
C LEU A 99 -4.79 -1.06 12.64
N ALA A 100 -3.89 -1.02 13.63
CA ALA A 100 -4.28 -0.95 15.04
C ALA A 100 -5.12 0.30 15.33
N ARG A 101 -4.73 1.45 14.78
CA ARG A 101 -5.46 2.72 14.94
C ARG A 101 -6.74 2.79 14.12
N LEU A 102 -6.87 1.99 13.06
CA LEU A 102 -8.14 1.77 12.38
C LEU A 102 -9.10 0.85 13.18
N GLY A 103 -8.63 0.26 14.28
CA GLY A 103 -9.43 -0.63 15.12
C GLY A 103 -9.40 -2.08 14.68
N LEU A 104 -8.40 -2.50 13.88
CA LEU A 104 -8.21 -3.92 13.58
C LEU A 104 -7.96 -4.68 14.91
N PRO A 105 -8.66 -5.77 15.21
CA PRO A 105 -8.37 -6.57 16.40
C PRO A 105 -7.06 -7.34 16.26
N ALA A 106 -6.25 -7.37 17.32
CA ALA A 106 -4.96 -8.08 17.34
C ALA A 106 -5.09 -9.60 17.13
N ASP A 107 -6.23 -10.19 17.51
CA ASP A 107 -6.54 -11.61 17.32
C ASP A 107 -7.06 -11.93 15.90
N LYS A 108 -7.12 -10.93 15.00
CA LYS A 108 -7.60 -11.09 13.62
C LYS A 108 -6.52 -10.91 12.56
N LEU A 109 -5.25 -10.79 12.94
CA LEU A 109 -4.16 -10.57 11.98
C LEU A 109 -3.98 -11.76 11.03
N ASP A 110 -4.01 -12.99 11.55
CA ASP A 110 -3.92 -14.21 10.73
C ASP A 110 -5.11 -14.33 9.78
N TRP A 111 -6.32 -14.16 10.31
CA TRP A 111 -7.54 -14.17 9.49
C TRP A 111 -7.49 -13.11 8.39
N THR A 112 -7.03 -11.90 8.71
CA THR A 112 -6.90 -10.80 7.73
C THR A 112 -5.93 -11.16 6.61
N ALA A 113 -4.79 -11.78 6.95
CA ALA A 113 -3.81 -12.23 5.97
C ALA A 113 -4.39 -13.33 5.06
N GLU A 114 -5.07 -14.33 5.63
CA GLU A 114 -5.73 -15.40 4.87
C GLU A 114 -6.80 -14.86 3.92
N GLN A 115 -7.67 -13.96 4.40
CA GLN A 115 -8.71 -13.35 3.57
C GLN A 115 -8.12 -12.48 2.46
N ALA A 116 -7.04 -11.72 2.76
CA ALA A 116 -6.36 -10.91 1.76
C ALA A 116 -5.75 -11.76 0.65
N LEU A 117 -5.10 -12.88 1.00
CA LEU A 117 -4.55 -13.86 0.06
C LEU A 117 -5.64 -14.48 -0.82
N GLY A 118 -6.81 -14.77 -0.24
CA GLY A 118 -7.95 -15.34 -0.97
C GLY A 118 -8.54 -14.42 -2.05
N ILE A 119 -8.15 -13.14 -2.10
CA ILE A 119 -8.56 -12.20 -3.18
C ILE A 119 -7.60 -12.38 -4.37
N ASP A 120 -7.67 -13.59 -4.94
CA ASP A 120 -6.79 -14.13 -5.97
C ASP A 120 -6.47 -13.13 -7.09
N ARG A 121 -7.50 -12.45 -7.60
CA ARG A 121 -7.36 -11.51 -8.72
C ARG A 121 -6.41 -10.36 -8.41
N LEU A 122 -6.44 -9.82 -7.19
CA LEU A 122 -5.61 -8.67 -6.81
C LEU A 122 -4.22 -9.12 -6.36
N ILE A 123 -4.13 -10.26 -5.68
CA ILE A 123 -2.85 -10.81 -5.20
C ILE A 123 -1.99 -11.28 -6.37
N LYS A 124 -2.58 -11.98 -7.35
CA LYS A 124 -1.87 -12.39 -8.58
C LYS A 124 -1.42 -11.21 -9.44
N ASN A 125 -2.08 -10.06 -9.30
CA ASN A 125 -1.73 -8.83 -10.02
C ASN A 125 -0.66 -7.99 -9.31
N ASN A 126 -0.29 -8.33 -8.07
CA ASN A 126 0.75 -7.62 -7.34
C ASN A 126 2.14 -7.94 -7.94
N PRO A 127 3.02 -6.95 -8.19
CA PRO A 127 4.27 -7.16 -8.92
C PRO A 127 5.28 -8.07 -8.20
N ARG A 128 5.20 -8.14 -6.86
CA ARG A 128 5.93 -9.11 -6.04
C ARG A 128 4.95 -10.18 -5.52
N PRO A 129 5.17 -11.48 -5.75
CA PRO A 129 4.27 -12.53 -5.26
C PRO A 129 4.22 -12.57 -3.73
N PHE A 130 3.04 -12.78 -3.16
CA PHE A 130 2.87 -13.05 -1.73
C PHE A 130 2.76 -14.55 -1.45
N ASP A 131 3.53 -15.02 -0.48
CA ASP A 131 3.21 -16.25 0.25
C ASP A 131 2.48 -15.92 1.58
N PRO A 132 1.96 -16.92 2.30
CA PRO A 132 1.27 -16.69 3.57
C PRO A 132 2.11 -15.98 4.64
N ALA A 133 3.40 -16.27 4.72
CA ALA A 133 4.28 -15.66 5.71
C ALA A 133 4.51 -14.17 5.40
N ALA A 134 4.78 -13.84 4.13
CA ALA A 134 4.95 -12.48 3.66
C ALA A 134 3.68 -11.63 3.84
N MET A 135 2.50 -12.19 3.54
CA MET A 135 1.25 -11.45 3.78
C MET A 135 1.06 -11.21 5.28
N ARG A 136 1.27 -12.23 6.12
CA ARG A 136 1.14 -12.08 7.57
C ARG A 136 2.14 -11.07 8.15
N GLY A 137 3.37 -11.06 7.63
CA GLY A 137 4.41 -10.08 7.95
C GLY A 137 4.00 -8.66 7.58
N LEU A 138 3.48 -8.45 6.36
CA LEU A 138 2.93 -7.18 5.91
C LEU A 138 1.80 -6.68 6.83
N ILE A 139 0.87 -7.57 7.21
CA ILE A 139 -0.22 -7.22 8.14
C ILE A 139 0.34 -6.85 9.52
N GLN A 140 1.36 -7.55 10.02
CA GLN A 140 2.01 -7.21 11.29
C GLN A 140 2.66 -5.82 11.24
N ALA A 141 3.46 -5.56 10.19
CA ALA A 141 4.12 -4.30 9.96
C ALA A 141 3.13 -3.13 9.92
N ALA A 142 2.02 -3.30 9.20
CA ALA A 142 0.95 -2.30 9.11
C ALA A 142 0.14 -2.15 10.41
N TYR A 143 0.06 -3.20 11.24
CA TYR A 143 -0.55 -3.14 12.55
C TYR A 143 0.30 -2.33 13.54
N ASP A 144 1.59 -2.67 13.62
CA ASP A 144 2.54 -2.08 14.58
C ASP A 144 3.00 -0.68 14.17
N GLY A 145 2.86 -0.34 12.89
CA GLY A 145 3.39 0.90 12.34
C GLY A 145 4.84 0.82 11.88
N ASP A 146 5.41 -0.38 11.78
CA ASP A 146 6.80 -0.61 11.38
C ASP A 146 6.91 -0.76 9.87
N LEU A 147 7.11 0.37 9.17
CA LEU A 147 7.25 0.36 7.71
C LEU A 147 8.47 -0.46 7.24
N ALA A 148 9.57 -0.48 8.01
CA ALA A 148 10.79 -1.19 7.63
C ALA A 148 10.59 -2.72 7.66
N ALA A 149 9.75 -3.23 8.57
CA ALA A 149 9.39 -4.64 8.65
C ALA A 149 8.58 -5.15 7.44
N SER A 150 8.05 -4.26 6.59
CA SER A 150 7.22 -4.63 5.43
C SER A 150 7.95 -5.41 4.33
N VAL A 151 9.27 -5.58 4.42
CA VAL A 151 10.06 -6.31 3.40
C VAL A 151 10.28 -7.78 3.74
N MET A 152 10.05 -8.15 5.01
CA MET A 152 10.15 -9.51 5.55
C MET A 152 8.99 -10.36 5.08
#